data_AF-A0A2A3JWI3-F1
#
_entry.id   AF-A0A2A3JWI3-F1
#
_cell.length_a   1.000
_cell.length_b   1.000
_cell.length_c   1.000
_cell.angle_alpha   90.00
_cell.angle_beta   90.00
_cell.angle_gamma   90.00
#
_symmetry.space_group_name_H-M   'P 1'
#
loop_
_entity.id
_entity.type
_entity.pdbx_description
1 polymer ?
#
loop_
_entity_poly.entity_id
_entity_poly.type
_entity_poly.pdbx_seq_one_letter_code
_entity_poly.pdbx_strand_id
1 'polypeptide(L)'
;MTVAGLLSLAWQTVTAPREVARMLLGLHLSREALLTGFGLVVALNALLVGLMQLGGELGSVGGLMPVPMGLLLAVMLAGSIVTLTWAGRSFGGTARLEDVAVLLIWLQGLRALAQLGVAVIGVVSGGLAVLLVLVALFVGLWILVAFLDEAHGFGSPLKALLVLILATLALLAALMMIVSLLGAMPNGMASYV
;
A
#
# COMPACT_ATOMS: atom_id res chain seq x y z
N MET A 1 -8.78 2.02 -21.74
CA MET A 1 -8.48 3.34 -21.15
C MET A 1 -7.06 3.72 -21.57
N THR A 2 -6.83 4.94 -22.07
CA THR A 2 -5.49 5.38 -22.49
C THR A 2 -4.61 5.66 -21.27
N VAL A 3 -3.28 5.50 -21.40
CA VAL A 3 -2.30 5.79 -20.32
C VAL A 3 -2.47 7.23 -19.78
N ALA A 4 -2.81 8.17 -20.67
CA ALA A 4 -3.14 9.54 -20.29
C ALA A 4 -4.34 9.64 -19.33
N GLY A 5 -5.37 8.80 -19.52
CA GLY A 5 -6.52 8.73 -18.62
C GLY A 5 -6.14 8.22 -17.23
N LEU A 6 -5.25 7.23 -17.14
CA LEU A 6 -4.73 6.73 -15.86
C LEU A 6 -3.90 7.77 -15.12
N LEU A 7 -3.05 8.52 -15.82
CA LEU A 7 -2.25 9.62 -15.24
C LEU A 7 -3.14 10.78 -14.77
N SER A 8 -4.17 11.12 -15.53
CA SER A 8 -5.20 12.08 -15.12
C SER A 8 -5.89 11.65 -13.83
N LEU A 9 -6.30 10.38 -13.75
CA LEU A 9 -6.91 9.80 -12.55
C LEU A 9 -5.94 9.77 -11.36
N ALA A 10 -4.66 9.46 -11.59
CA ALA A 10 -3.62 9.52 -10.57
C ALA A 10 -3.49 10.93 -9.99
N TRP A 11 -3.46 11.96 -10.85
CA TRP A 11 -3.44 13.35 -10.43
C TRP A 11 -4.71 13.74 -9.66
N GLN A 12 -5.88 13.36 -10.16
CA GLN A 12 -7.16 13.57 -9.46
C GLN A 12 -7.22 12.86 -8.12
N THR A 13 -6.54 11.74 -7.94
CA THR A 13 -6.49 11.04 -6.64
C THR A 13 -5.77 11.89 -5.59
N VAL A 14 -4.75 12.64 -5.99
CA VAL A 14 -4.01 13.54 -5.09
C VAL A 14 -4.84 14.79 -4.77
N THR A 15 -5.50 15.38 -5.76
CA THR A 15 -6.25 16.64 -5.58
C THR A 15 -7.64 16.43 -5.00
N ALA A 16 -8.32 15.34 -5.35
CA ALA A 16 -9.70 15.02 -5.01
C ALA A 16 -9.88 13.52 -4.65
N PRO A 17 -9.19 13.01 -3.61
CA PRO A 17 -9.21 11.59 -3.27
C PRO A 17 -10.62 11.06 -2.98
N ARG A 18 -11.48 11.85 -2.33
CA ARG A 18 -12.85 11.43 -1.99
C ARG A 18 -13.73 11.20 -3.22
N GLU A 19 -13.52 11.98 -4.27
CA GLU A 19 -14.27 11.85 -5.51
C GLU A 19 -13.82 10.63 -6.30
N VAL A 20 -12.51 10.40 -6.37
CA VAL A 20 -11.95 9.17 -6.95
C VAL A 20 -12.39 7.94 -6.16
N ALA A 21 -12.43 8.00 -4.83
CA ALA A 21 -12.94 6.90 -4.01
C ALA A 21 -14.39 6.56 -4.36
N ARG A 22 -15.29 7.56 -4.39
CA ARG A 22 -16.69 7.35 -4.80
C ARG A 22 -16.80 6.78 -6.21
N MET A 23 -16.01 7.29 -7.14
CA MET A 23 -16.00 6.79 -8.52
C MET A 23 -15.59 5.32 -8.56
N LEU A 24 -14.50 4.95 -7.88
CA LEU A 24 -13.99 3.58 -7.83
C LEU A 24 -14.96 2.62 -7.16
N LEU A 25 -15.62 3.04 -6.08
CA LEU A 25 -16.66 2.25 -5.39
C LEU A 25 -17.91 2.09 -6.27
N GLY A 26 -18.27 3.12 -7.03
CA GLY A 26 -19.40 3.10 -7.98
C GLY A 26 -19.17 2.23 -9.22
N LEU A 27 -17.93 1.82 -9.51
CA LEU A 27 -17.65 0.89 -10.61
C LEU A 27 -18.15 -0.53 -10.33
N HIS A 28 -18.47 -0.87 -9.07
CA HIS A 28 -18.98 -2.19 -8.66
C HIS A 28 -18.23 -3.35 -9.32
N LEU A 29 -16.90 -3.31 -9.26
CA LEU A 29 -16.03 -4.27 -9.94
C LEU A 29 -16.31 -5.69 -9.45
N SER A 30 -16.38 -6.64 -10.38
CA SER A 30 -16.54 -8.05 -10.05
C SER A 30 -15.33 -8.56 -9.26
N ARG A 31 -15.55 -9.59 -8.43
CA ARG A 31 -14.49 -10.25 -7.66
C ARG A 31 -13.33 -10.73 -8.55
N GLU A 32 -13.63 -11.17 -9.78
CA GLU A 32 -12.60 -11.56 -10.75
C GLU A 32 -11.72 -10.38 -11.15
N ALA A 33 -12.32 -9.24 -11.51
CA ALA A 33 -11.57 -8.02 -11.83
C ALA A 33 -10.71 -7.54 -10.66
N LEU A 34 -11.23 -7.67 -9.43
CA LEU A 34 -10.49 -7.39 -8.20
C LEU A 34 -9.29 -8.31 -8.02
N LEU A 35 -9.45 -9.62 -8.22
CA LEU A 35 -8.36 -10.59 -8.11
C LEU A 35 -7.31 -10.37 -9.21
N THR A 36 -7.73 -10.07 -10.43
CA THR A 36 -6.82 -9.73 -11.53
C THR A 36 -6.05 -8.45 -11.21
N GLY A 37 -6.72 -7.41 -10.72
CA GLY A 37 -6.08 -6.16 -10.30
C GLY A 37 -5.10 -6.36 -9.15
N PHE A 38 -5.48 -7.16 -8.14
CA PHE A 38 -4.60 -7.55 -7.04
C PHE A 38 -3.34 -8.25 -7.54
N GLY A 39 -3.49 -9.27 -8.39
CA GLY A 39 -2.36 -10.00 -8.96
C GLY A 39 -1.44 -9.10 -9.77
N LEU A 40 -2.00 -8.23 -10.60
CA LEU A 40 -1.25 -7.28 -11.42
C LEU A 40 -0.44 -6.30 -10.57
N VAL A 41 -1.04 -5.76 -9.52
CA VAL A 41 -0.40 -4.82 -8.60
C VAL A 41 0.68 -5.49 -7.76
N VAL A 42 0.45 -6.70 -7.27
CA VAL A 42 1.45 -7.48 -6.55
C VAL A 42 2.64 -7.78 -7.47
N ALA A 43 2.39 -8.22 -8.70
CA ALA A 43 3.43 -8.48 -9.69
C ALA A 43 4.24 -7.20 -10.01
N LEU A 44 3.55 -6.07 -10.22
CA LEU A 44 4.18 -4.78 -10.48
C LEU A 44 5.08 -4.34 -9.32
N ASN A 45 4.59 -4.42 -8.08
CA ASN A 45 5.36 -4.06 -6.90
C ASN A 45 6.56 -5.00 -6.69
N ALA A 46 6.37 -6.31 -6.88
CA ALA A 46 7.46 -7.27 -6.76
C ALA A 46 8.56 -7.02 -7.81
N LEU A 47 8.19 -6.67 -9.04
CA LEU A 47 9.14 -6.29 -10.09
C LEU A 47 9.90 -5.01 -9.74
N LEU A 48 9.21 -3.97 -9.25
CA LEU A 48 9.84 -2.72 -8.84
C LEU A 48 10.83 -2.92 -7.70
N VAL A 49 10.44 -3.67 -6.67
CA VAL A 49 11.33 -4.02 -5.55
C VAL A 49 12.53 -4.82 -6.05
N GLY A 50 12.30 -5.81 -6.93
CA GLY A 50 13.38 -6.58 -7.55
C GLY A 50 14.36 -5.71 -8.33
N LEU A 51 13.87 -4.72 -9.08
CA LEU A 51 14.71 -3.79 -9.84
C LEU A 51 15.54 -2.89 -8.93
N MET A 52 14.94 -2.34 -7.87
CA MET A 52 15.63 -1.52 -6.87
C MET A 52 16.72 -2.31 -6.12
N GLN A 53 16.47 -3.59 -5.82
CA GLN A 53 17.47 -4.49 -5.21
C GLN A 53 18.66 -4.74 -6.14
N LEU A 54 18.40 -4.95 -7.44
CA LEU A 54 19.46 -5.10 -8.45
C LEU A 54 20.30 -3.83 -8.61
N GLY A 55 19.66 -2.66 -8.47
CA GLY A 55 20.32 -1.35 -8.48
C GLY A 55 21.13 -1.03 -7.21
N GLY A 56 21.05 -1.88 -6.18
CA GLY A 56 21.74 -1.68 -4.89
C GLY A 56 21.14 -0.58 -4.01
N GLU A 57 19.98 -0.03 -4.37
CA GLU A 57 19.29 1.04 -3.62
C GLU A 57 18.64 0.51 -2.34
N LEU A 58 18.19 -0.74 -2.37
CA LEU A 58 17.69 -1.46 -1.21
C LEU A 58 18.78 -2.45 -0.78
N GLY A 59 19.24 -2.34 0.47
CA GLY A 59 20.13 -3.33 1.07
C GLY A 59 19.45 -4.70 0.99
N SER A 60 20.19 -5.74 0.59
CA SER A 60 19.63 -7.08 0.47
C SER A 60 18.99 -7.48 1.80
N VAL A 61 17.65 -7.51 1.83
CA VAL A 61 16.91 -8.01 2.98
C VAL A 61 17.20 -9.51 3.08
N GLY A 62 18.25 -9.84 3.83
CA GLY A 62 18.78 -11.18 4.14
C GLY A 62 18.27 -12.31 3.26
N GLY A 63 18.89 -12.52 2.09
CA GLY A 63 18.75 -13.77 1.31
C GLY A 63 17.34 -14.13 0.80
N LEU A 64 16.32 -13.28 0.97
CA LEU A 64 14.99 -13.57 0.44
C LEU A 64 15.03 -13.41 -1.09
N MET A 65 15.01 -14.54 -1.80
CA MET A 65 14.82 -14.58 -3.25
C MET A 65 13.56 -13.77 -3.67
N PRO A 66 13.45 -13.36 -4.95
CA PRO A 66 12.30 -12.58 -5.45
C PRO A 66 10.92 -13.23 -5.16
N VAL A 67 10.88 -14.56 -5.09
CA VAL A 67 9.66 -15.36 -4.88
C VAL A 67 9.07 -15.19 -3.46
N PRO A 68 9.84 -15.35 -2.36
CA PRO A 68 9.34 -15.05 -1.02
C PRO A 68 8.90 -13.60 -0.81
N MET A 69 9.54 -12.64 -1.50
CA MET A 69 9.16 -11.22 -1.39
C MET A 69 7.79 -10.94 -2.01
N GLY A 70 7.48 -11.50 -3.18
CA GLY A 70 6.16 -11.36 -3.81
C GLY A 70 5.03 -11.94 -2.96
N LEU A 71 5.27 -13.09 -2.32
CA LEU A 71 4.33 -13.70 -1.38
C LEU A 71 4.12 -12.83 -0.13
N LEU A 72 5.20 -12.28 0.44
CA LEU A 72 5.10 -11.37 1.58
C LEU A 72 4.27 -10.12 1.24
N LEU A 73 4.51 -9.51 0.07
CA LEU A 73 3.73 -8.36 -0.40
C LEU A 73 2.25 -8.71 -0.58
N ALA A 74 1.94 -9.88 -1.14
CA ALA A 74 0.57 -10.35 -1.29
C ALA A 74 -0.11 -10.55 0.07
N VAL A 75 0.56 -11.20 1.02
CA VAL A 75 0.06 -11.43 2.37
C VAL A 75 -0.16 -10.10 3.10
N MET A 76 0.78 -9.16 2.99
CA MET A 76 0.66 -7.84 3.60
C MET A 76 -0.51 -7.04 3.01
N LEU A 77 -0.69 -7.07 1.69
CA LEU A 77 -1.81 -6.39 1.04
C LEU A 77 -3.15 -7.03 1.43
N ALA A 78 -3.27 -8.35 1.37
CA ALA A 78 -4.47 -9.07 1.78
C ALA A 78 -4.78 -8.84 3.27
N GLY A 79 -3.76 -8.91 4.13
CA GLY A 79 -3.86 -8.60 5.55
C GLY A 79 -4.32 -7.16 5.78
N SER A 80 -3.81 -6.20 5.01
CA SER A 80 -4.24 -4.80 5.09
C SER A 80 -5.71 -4.62 4.72
N ILE A 81 -6.18 -5.26 3.65
CA ILE A 81 -7.60 -5.24 3.24
C ILE A 81 -8.47 -5.76 4.39
N VAL A 82 -8.12 -6.91 4.95
CA VAL A 82 -8.90 -7.56 6.03
C VAL A 82 -8.88 -6.71 7.29
N THR A 83 -7.71 -6.29 7.76
CA THR A 83 -7.56 -5.51 9.00
C THR A 83 -8.25 -4.16 8.91
N LEU A 84 -8.11 -3.43 7.80
CA LEU A 84 -8.79 -2.15 7.61
C LEU A 84 -10.31 -2.31 7.56
N THR A 85 -10.81 -3.34 6.88
CA THR A 85 -12.25 -3.61 6.84
C THR A 85 -12.78 -3.96 8.23
N TRP A 86 -12.07 -4.82 8.97
CA TRP A 86 -12.54 -5.29 10.27
C TRP A 86 -12.43 -4.21 11.35
N ALA A 87 -11.31 -3.47 11.38
CA ALA A 87 -11.12 -2.32 12.25
C ALA A 87 -12.10 -1.20 11.93
N GLY A 88 -12.45 -0.99 10.65
CA GLY A 88 -13.43 0.03 10.30
C GLY A 88 -14.84 -0.36 10.72
N ARG A 89 -15.21 -1.64 10.60
CA ARG A 89 -16.51 -2.15 11.03
C ARG A 89 -16.69 -2.12 12.55
N SER A 90 -15.62 -2.32 13.34
CA SER A 90 -15.71 -2.19 14.81
C SER A 90 -15.98 -0.76 15.28
N PHE A 91 -15.63 0.24 14.46
CA PHE A 91 -15.92 1.66 14.68
C PHE A 91 -17.23 2.13 14.00
N GLY A 92 -18.08 1.20 13.58
CA GLY A 92 -19.40 1.49 12.99
C GLY A 92 -19.40 1.74 11.49
N GLY A 93 -18.30 1.41 10.79
CA GLY A 93 -18.19 1.57 9.35
C GLY A 93 -18.91 0.46 8.57
N THR A 94 -19.31 0.76 7.33
CA THR A 94 -20.13 -0.14 6.50
C THR A 94 -19.39 -0.76 5.31
N ALA A 95 -18.08 -0.51 5.17
CA ALA A 95 -17.32 -0.97 4.02
C ALA A 95 -17.32 -2.50 3.90
N ARG A 96 -17.41 -2.98 2.65
CA ARG A 96 -17.18 -4.38 2.31
C ARG A 96 -15.69 -4.61 2.05
N LEU A 97 -15.27 -5.87 2.13
CA LEU A 97 -13.91 -6.29 1.75
C LEU A 97 -13.58 -5.87 0.30
N GLU A 98 -14.57 -5.94 -0.59
CA GLU A 98 -14.46 -5.56 -2.00
C GLU A 98 -14.19 -4.06 -2.15
N ASP A 99 -14.90 -3.22 -1.39
CA ASP A 99 -14.75 -1.76 -1.39
C ASP A 99 -13.32 -1.36 -0.98
N VAL A 100 -12.84 -1.93 0.12
CA VAL A 100 -11.47 -1.68 0.61
C VAL A 100 -10.43 -2.25 -0.36
N ALA A 101 -10.71 -3.41 -0.98
CA ALA A 101 -9.82 -4.02 -1.96
C ALA A 101 -9.63 -3.13 -3.20
N VAL A 102 -10.70 -2.63 -3.82
CA VAL A 102 -10.59 -1.73 -5.00
C VAL A 102 -9.69 -0.54 -4.66
N LEU A 103 -9.95 0.10 -3.52
CA LEU A 103 -9.25 1.31 -3.10
C LEU A 103 -7.78 1.06 -2.80
N LEU A 104 -7.45 -0.05 -2.12
CA LEU A 104 -6.05 -0.41 -1.86
C LEU A 104 -5.33 -0.83 -3.13
N ILE A 105 -5.97 -1.59 -4.03
CA ILE A 105 -5.38 -1.97 -5.33
C ILE A 105 -5.03 -0.70 -6.13
N TRP A 106 -5.94 0.27 -6.19
CA TRP A 106 -5.69 1.55 -6.85
C TRP A 106 -4.52 2.30 -6.19
N LEU A 107 -4.52 2.41 -4.86
CA LEU A 107 -3.47 3.10 -4.11
C LEU A 107 -2.10 2.44 -4.30
N GLN A 108 -2.04 1.11 -4.38
CA GLN A 108 -0.82 0.38 -4.65
C GLN A 108 -0.29 0.61 -6.07
N GLY A 109 -1.18 0.78 -7.05
CA GLY A 109 -0.81 1.22 -8.40
C GLY A 109 -0.25 2.65 -8.40
N LEU A 110 -0.89 3.57 -7.67
CA LEU A 110 -0.39 4.94 -7.51
C LEU A 110 0.96 4.97 -6.79
N ARG A 111 1.17 4.12 -5.78
CA ARG A 111 2.47 3.97 -5.10
C ARG A 111 3.54 3.45 -6.03
N ALA A 112 3.23 2.47 -6.88
CA ALA A 112 4.16 1.97 -7.89
C ALA A 112 4.59 3.09 -8.86
N LEU A 113 3.66 3.93 -9.29
CA LEU A 113 3.98 5.12 -10.12
C LEU A 113 4.86 6.13 -9.37
N ALA A 114 4.59 6.37 -8.09
CA ALA A 114 5.43 7.24 -7.26
C ALA A 114 6.85 6.67 -7.11
N GLN A 115 7.00 5.36 -6.91
CA GLN A 115 8.29 4.68 -6.85
C GLN A 115 9.07 4.79 -8.16
N LEU A 116 8.40 4.69 -9.31
CA LEU A 116 9.02 4.93 -10.60
C LEU A 116 9.54 6.38 -10.70
N GLY A 117 8.75 7.36 -10.24
CA GLY A 117 9.20 8.76 -10.17
C GLY A 117 10.41 8.94 -9.25
N VAL A 118 10.42 8.28 -8.10
CA VAL A 118 11.55 8.26 -7.16
C VAL A 118 12.80 7.66 -7.82
N ALA A 119 12.67 6.52 -8.50
CA ALA A 119 13.79 5.88 -9.19
C ALA A 119 14.39 6.80 -10.28
N VAL A 120 13.54 7.44 -11.08
CA VAL A 120 13.99 8.39 -12.13
C VAL A 120 14.69 9.60 -11.52
N ILE A 121 14.14 10.18 -10.45
CA ILE A 121 14.75 11.33 -9.77
C ILE A 121 16.02 10.93 -9.00
N GLY A 122 16.08 9.71 -8.47
CA GLY A 122 17.21 9.16 -7.76
C GLY A 122 18.48 9.11 -8.60
N VAL A 123 18.35 8.81 -9.90
CA VAL A 123 19.46 8.87 -10.87
C VAL A 123 20.05 10.28 -10.97
N VAL A 124 19.23 11.32 -10.81
CA VAL A 124 19.67 12.72 -10.86
C VAL A 124 20.23 13.17 -9.52
N SER A 125 19.51 12.89 -8.43
CA SER A 125 19.90 13.27 -7.07
C SER A 125 19.18 12.40 -6.03
N GLY A 126 19.96 11.66 -5.25
CA GLY A 126 19.45 10.91 -4.10
C GLY A 126 18.74 11.79 -3.07
N GLY A 127 19.16 13.06 -2.91
CA GLY A 127 18.51 13.99 -1.98
C GLY A 127 17.09 14.36 -2.42
N LEU A 128 16.87 14.61 -3.72
CA LEU A 128 15.53 14.89 -4.25
C LEU A 128 14.63 13.66 -4.19
N ALA A 129 15.19 12.46 -4.40
CA ALA A 129 14.45 11.21 -4.27
C ALA A 129 13.91 11.01 -2.85
N VAL A 130 14.72 11.29 -1.81
CA VAL A 130 14.28 11.22 -0.41
C VAL A 130 13.15 12.20 -0.13
N LEU A 131 13.23 13.45 -0.63
CA LEU A 131 12.15 14.42 -0.49
C LEU A 131 10.86 13.94 -1.15
N LEU A 132 10.96 13.34 -2.35
CA LEU A 132 9.80 12.79 -3.03
C LEU A 132 9.17 11.63 -2.26
N VAL A 133 9.98 10.74 -1.65
CA VAL A 133 9.49 9.67 -0.78
C VAL A 133 8.72 10.24 0.41
N LEU A 134 9.24 11.30 1.05
CA LEU A 134 8.54 11.95 2.17
C LEU A 134 7.20 12.55 1.72
N VAL A 135 7.18 13.27 0.60
CA VAL A 135 5.94 13.83 0.04
C VAL A 135 4.95 12.71 -0.29
N ALA A 136 5.40 11.64 -0.93
CA ALA A 136 4.56 10.49 -1.27
C ALA A 136 4.00 9.80 -0.02
N LEU A 137 4.72 9.78 1.10
CA LEU A 137 4.24 9.25 2.38
C LEU A 137 3.10 10.10 2.95
N PHE A 138 3.26 11.43 3.00
CA PHE A 138 2.19 12.32 3.48
C PHE A 138 0.95 12.29 2.57
N VAL A 139 1.15 12.34 1.26
CA VAL A 139 0.07 12.25 0.27
C VAL A 139 -0.62 10.90 0.33
N GLY A 140 0.13 9.81 0.45
CA GLY A 140 -0.41 8.46 0.58
C GLY A 140 -1.28 8.30 1.84
N LEU A 141 -0.83 8.85 2.98
CA LEU A 141 -1.61 8.86 4.22
C LEU A 141 -2.91 9.65 4.06
N TRP A 142 -2.84 10.84 3.47
CA TRP A 142 -4.00 11.68 3.19
C TRP A 142 -5.03 10.97 2.31
N ILE A 143 -4.58 10.36 1.20
CA ILE A 143 -5.44 9.61 0.28
C ILE A 143 -6.09 8.43 1.01
N LEU A 144 -5.32 7.68 1.78
CA LEU A 144 -5.81 6.49 2.49
C LEU A 144 -6.88 6.84 3.53
N VAL A 145 -6.69 7.94 4.28
CA VAL A 145 -7.70 8.45 5.22
C VAL A 145 -8.97 8.86 4.48
N ALA A 146 -8.85 9.60 3.38
CA ALA A 146 -9.99 10.03 2.58
C ALA A 146 -10.74 8.84 1.95
N PHE A 147 -10.00 7.84 1.45
CA PHE A 147 -10.54 6.61 0.91
C PHE A 147 -11.30 5.82 1.97
N LEU A 148 -10.73 5.70 3.17
CA LEU A 148 -11.32 4.94 4.26
C LEU A 148 -12.56 5.62 4.84
N ASP A 149 -12.55 6.95 4.97
CA ASP A 149 -13.71 7.76 5.37
C ASP A 149 -14.88 7.53 4.42
N GLU A 150 -14.60 7.54 3.12
CA GLU A 150 -15.62 7.36 2.07
C GLU A 150 -16.10 5.90 2.00
N ALA A 151 -15.21 4.93 2.04
CA ALA A 151 -15.56 3.50 1.99
C ALA A 151 -16.41 3.05 3.18
N HIS A 152 -16.08 3.54 4.37
CA HIS A 152 -16.79 3.17 5.60
C HIS A 152 -17.97 4.08 5.90
N GLY A 153 -18.11 5.20 5.19
CA GLY A 153 -19.17 6.18 5.42
C GLY A 153 -19.07 6.88 6.77
N PHE A 154 -17.85 7.08 7.30
CA PHE A 154 -17.67 7.65 8.65
C PHE A 154 -18.12 9.11 8.76
N GLY A 155 -18.07 9.87 7.66
CA GLY A 155 -18.36 11.30 7.63
C GLY A 155 -17.42 12.12 8.51
N SER A 156 -16.26 11.56 8.88
CA SER A 156 -15.29 12.16 9.78
C SER A 156 -13.89 11.61 9.49
N PRO A 157 -12.97 12.43 8.95
CA PRO A 157 -11.61 11.99 8.63
C PRO A 157 -10.84 11.54 9.88
N LEU A 158 -11.21 12.03 11.06
CA LEU A 158 -10.58 11.63 12.31
C LEU A 158 -10.89 10.17 12.67
N LYS A 159 -12.13 9.70 12.44
CA LYS A 159 -12.48 8.28 12.65
C LYS A 159 -11.71 7.39 11.68
N ALA A 160 -11.62 7.79 10.42
CA ALA A 160 -10.81 7.09 9.43
C ALA A 160 -9.33 7.02 9.83
N LEU A 161 -8.77 8.13 10.34
CA LEU A 161 -7.39 8.15 10.85
C LEU A 161 -7.20 7.19 12.04
N LEU A 162 -8.13 7.14 12.99
CA LEU A 162 -8.05 6.21 14.12
C LEU A 162 -8.10 4.75 13.68
N VAL A 163 -9.02 4.40 12.76
CA VAL A 163 -9.10 3.05 12.19
C VAL A 163 -7.80 2.69 11.49
N LEU A 164 -7.23 3.63 10.73
CA LEU A 164 -5.96 3.43 10.05
C LEU A 164 -4.82 3.17 11.03
N ILE A 165 -4.72 3.96 12.11
CA ILE A 165 -3.72 3.77 13.17
C ILE A 165 -3.87 2.38 13.79
N LEU A 166 -5.08 1.98 14.17
CA LEU A 166 -5.35 0.68 14.78
C LEU A 166 -5.04 -0.48 13.85
N ALA A 167 -5.45 -0.40 12.58
CA ALA A 167 -5.14 -1.42 11.58
C ALA A 167 -3.63 -1.52 11.35
N THR A 168 -2.93 -0.38 11.30
CA THR A 168 -1.46 -0.34 11.15
C THR A 168 -0.77 -1.00 12.34
N LEU A 169 -1.18 -0.69 13.57
CA LEU A 169 -0.63 -1.32 14.77
C LEU A 169 -0.87 -2.84 14.79
N ALA A 170 -2.07 -3.27 14.40
CA ALA A 170 -2.41 -4.70 14.31
C ALA A 170 -1.56 -5.42 13.25
N LEU A 171 -1.33 -4.79 12.09
CA LEU A 171 -0.46 -5.33 11.04
C LEU A 171 0.99 -5.41 11.49
N LEU A 172 1.49 -4.39 12.18
CA LEU A 172 2.86 -4.39 12.71
C LEU A 172 3.05 -5.53 13.71
N ALA A 173 2.10 -5.72 14.63
CA ALA A 173 2.13 -6.83 15.57
C ALA A 173 2.09 -8.20 14.85
N ALA A 174 1.23 -8.36 13.84
CA ALA A 174 1.14 -9.58 13.04
C ALA A 174 2.44 -9.85 12.26
N LEU A 175 3.05 -8.82 11.68
CA LEU A 175 4.33 -8.93 10.97
C LEU A 175 5.45 -9.36 11.92
N MET A 176 5.55 -8.75 13.10
CA MET A 176 6.56 -9.12 14.10
C MET A 176 6.42 -10.57 14.55
N MET A 177 5.18 -11.05 14.71
CA MET A 177 4.89 -12.46 15.00
C MET A 177 5.35 -13.38 13.86
N ILE A 178 5.03 -13.05 12.61
CA ILE A 178 5.46 -13.84 11.44
C ILE A 178 6.99 -13.89 11.32
N VAL A 179 7.66 -12.75 11.45
CA VAL A 179 9.14 -12.66 11.39
C VAL A 179 9.77 -13.47 12.51
N SER A 180 9.24 -13.38 13.73
CA SER A 180 9.68 -14.18 14.88
C SER A 180 9.51 -15.69 14.64
N LEU A 181 8.41 -16.11 14.01
CA LEU A 181 8.15 -17.53 13.69
C LEU A 181 9.07 -18.07 12.58
N LEU A 182 9.47 -17.21 11.64
CA LEU A 182 10.39 -17.56 10.56
C LEU A 182 11.86 -17.64 11.00
N GLY A 183 12.15 -17.43 12.29
CA GLY A 183 13.51 -17.53 12.84
C GLY A 183 14.44 -16.39 12.39
N ALA A 184 13.92 -15.40 11.66
CA ALA A 184 14.62 -14.15 11.39
C ALA A 184 14.55 -13.29 12.65
N MET A 185 15.37 -13.60 13.65
CA MET A 185 15.69 -12.59 14.65
C MET A 185 16.23 -11.37 13.89
N PRO A 186 15.81 -10.14 14.22
CA PRO A 186 16.52 -8.94 13.78
C PRO A 186 17.96 -9.08 14.28
N ASN A 187 18.86 -9.56 13.42
CA ASN A 187 20.22 -9.85 13.78
C ASN A 187 20.95 -8.54 14.06
N GLY A 188 21.00 -8.19 15.35
CA GLY A 188 21.83 -7.12 15.91
C GLY A 188 22.19 -7.31 17.39
N MET A 189 21.74 -8.38 18.05
CA MET A 189 21.94 -8.62 19.50
C MET A 189 22.52 -10.02 19.80
N ALA A 190 23.17 -10.68 18.84
CA ALA A 190 23.75 -12.02 19.03
C ALA A 190 25.27 -12.08 18.82
N SER A 191 25.96 -10.93 18.72
CA SER A 191 27.43 -10.87 18.59
C SER A 191 28.16 -10.54 19.89
N TYR A 192 27.50 -10.67 21.05
CA TYR A 192 28.10 -10.48 22.38
C TYR A 192 27.77 -11.64 23.32
N VAL A 193 28.14 -12.87 22.96
CA VAL A 193 28.43 -13.92 23.94
C VAL A 193 29.57 -14.78 23.42
#